data_AF-A0A946WXQ6-F1
#
_entry.id   AF-A0A946WXQ6-F1
#
_cell.length_a   1.000
_cell.length_b   1.000
_cell.length_c   1.000
_cell.angle_alpha   90.00
_cell.angle_beta   90.00
_cell.angle_gamma   90.00
#
_symmetry.space_group_name_H-M   'P 1'
#
loop_
_entity.id
_entity.type
_entity.pdbx_description
1 polymer ?
#
loop_
_entity_poly.entity_id
_entity_poly.type
_entity_poly.pdbx_seq_one_letter_code
_entity_poly.pdbx_strand_id
1 'polypeptide(L)'
;YVGVEVAIGSNLGEFLKQPEFGGFESSQITPFVAMFWGSLMIGRWVGAVNVFPLTSIQKNILKFVVPFVAFGVVMGATYLAGYDISALKWYFLCILVQIAAFFLTKDKPAYTLSIFGLMGLISIIIALNTTGLVAVYALLACGLACSIMWPCIFSLAIAGLGKYTTQGSAFLVMMILGGAIIPPIQGKLADIESVGIQNSFVIGGLCFAYLVYYAWFAKRSLNKQGLNFE
;
A
#
# COMPACT_ATOMS: atom_id res chain seq x y z
N TYR A 1 -9.73 -0.64 0.89
CA TYR A 1 -8.52 0.08 0.45
C TYR A 1 -8.23 1.28 1.34
N VAL A 2 -8.97 2.39 1.20
CA VAL A 2 -8.67 3.64 1.95
C VAL A 2 -8.63 3.40 3.47
N GLY A 3 -9.52 2.57 3.98
CA GLY A 3 -9.52 2.21 5.40
C GLY A 3 -8.20 1.60 5.90
N VAL A 4 -7.60 0.65 5.17
CA VAL A 4 -6.33 0.04 5.59
C VAL A 4 -5.13 0.95 5.33
N GLU A 5 -5.14 1.70 4.22
CA GLU A 5 -4.12 2.71 3.91
C GLU A 5 -4.00 3.73 5.05
N VAL A 6 -5.13 4.32 5.44
CA VAL A 6 -5.16 5.33 6.50
C VAL A 6 -4.94 4.69 7.87
N ALA A 7 -5.52 3.53 8.18
CA ALA A 7 -5.39 2.93 9.50
C ALA A 7 -3.95 2.52 9.81
N ILE A 8 -3.21 1.99 8.84
CA ILE A 8 -1.79 1.68 9.04
C ILE A 8 -1.00 2.97 9.28
N GLY A 9 -1.17 3.99 8.44
CA GLY A 9 -0.46 5.25 8.58
C GLY A 9 -0.74 5.98 9.89
N SER A 10 -2.01 6.01 10.32
CA SER A 10 -2.44 6.67 11.56
C SER A 10 -1.91 5.99 12.82
N ASN A 11 -1.78 4.67 12.81
CA ASN A 11 -1.34 3.89 13.99
C ASN A 11 0.17 3.57 13.97
N LEU A 12 0.87 3.86 12.88
CA LEU A 12 2.31 3.59 12.73
C LEU A 12 3.15 4.29 13.80
N GLY A 13 2.82 5.53 14.15
CA GLY A 13 3.56 6.28 15.16
C GLY A 13 3.48 5.61 16.54
N GLU A 14 2.28 5.17 16.93
CA GLU A 14 2.10 4.50 18.23
C GLU A 14 2.77 3.13 18.27
N PHE A 15 2.77 2.42 17.13
CA PHE A 15 3.53 1.19 16.98
C PHE A 15 5.04 1.42 17.17
N LEU A 16 5.61 2.46 16.55
CA LEU A 16 7.05 2.74 16.61
C LEU A 16 7.55 3.15 18.00
N LYS A 17 6.69 3.67 18.87
CA LYS A 17 7.03 3.99 20.26
C LYS A 17 7.23 2.76 21.14
N GLN A 18 6.69 1.60 20.75
CA GLN A 18 6.80 0.42 21.59
C GLN A 18 8.27 -0.04 21.67
N PRO A 19 8.76 -0.46 22.84
CA PRO A 19 10.13 -0.92 23.02
C PRO A 19 10.53 -2.05 22.05
N GLU A 20 9.60 -2.94 21.71
CA GLU A 20 9.86 -4.07 20.82
C GLU A 20 10.11 -3.66 19.36
N PHE A 21 9.72 -2.45 18.96
CA PHE A 21 9.84 -1.95 17.57
C PHE A 21 10.81 -0.78 17.41
N GLY A 22 11.59 -0.48 18.47
CA GLY A 22 12.65 0.51 18.45
C GLY A 22 12.54 1.59 19.52
N GLY A 23 11.38 1.71 20.19
CA GLY A 23 11.19 2.69 21.27
C GLY A 23 11.43 4.13 20.82
N PHE A 24 11.00 4.46 19.59
CA PHE A 24 11.35 5.74 18.97
C PHE A 24 10.64 6.91 19.65
N GLU A 25 11.40 7.99 19.86
CA GLU A 25 10.83 9.27 20.28
C GLU A 25 9.98 9.89 19.17
N SER A 26 9.06 10.78 19.54
CA SER A 26 8.14 11.42 18.58
C SER A 26 8.86 12.13 17.42
N SER A 27 10.05 12.68 17.67
CA SER A 27 10.90 13.32 16.65
C SER A 27 11.58 12.32 15.70
N GLN A 28 11.79 11.07 16.13
CA GLN A 28 12.44 10.01 15.35
C GLN A 28 11.45 9.22 14.49
N ILE A 29 10.15 9.38 14.72
CA ILE A 29 9.07 8.71 13.98
C ILE A 29 8.82 9.35 12.61
N THR A 30 9.06 10.66 12.47
CA THR A 30 8.76 11.43 11.26
C THR A 30 9.33 10.80 9.97
N PRO A 31 10.59 10.33 9.92
CA PRO A 31 11.13 9.64 8.74
C PRO A 31 10.34 8.40 8.32
N PHE A 32 9.88 7.59 9.28
CA PHE A 32 9.12 6.37 8.98
C PHE A 32 7.74 6.70 8.42
N VAL A 33 7.07 7.71 8.98
CA VAL A 33 5.79 8.20 8.45
C VAL A 33 5.97 8.79 7.06
N ALA A 34 7.01 9.61 6.85
CA ALA A 34 7.34 10.15 5.55
C ALA A 34 7.62 9.03 4.52
N MET A 35 8.34 7.97 4.94
CA MET A 35 8.59 6.81 4.10
C MET A 35 7.31 6.04 3.78
N PHE A 36 6.41 5.82 4.75
CA PHE A 36 5.13 5.15 4.50
C PHE A 36 4.31 5.86 3.42
N TRP A 37 4.18 7.19 3.52
CA TRP A 37 3.51 7.99 2.49
C TRP A 37 4.28 8.06 1.18
N GLY A 38 5.62 8.12 1.25
CA GLY A 38 6.50 8.01 0.10
C GLY A 38 6.33 6.69 -0.65
N SER A 39 6.12 5.60 0.05
CA SER A 39 5.84 4.28 -0.52
C SER A 39 4.54 4.21 -1.28
N LEU A 40 3.50 4.90 -0.80
CA LEU A 40 2.25 5.06 -1.54
C LEU A 40 2.47 5.82 -2.86
N MET A 41 3.39 6.79 -2.87
CA MET A 41 3.76 7.53 -4.08
C MET A 41 4.54 6.67 -5.08
N ILE A 42 5.49 5.84 -4.62
CA ILE A 42 6.37 5.01 -5.47
C ILE A 42 5.56 4.23 -6.51
N GLY A 43 4.60 3.40 -6.10
CA GLY A 43 3.85 2.62 -7.08
C GLY A 43 2.85 3.42 -7.91
N ARG A 44 2.36 4.58 -7.43
CA ARG A 44 1.56 5.50 -8.25
C ARG A 44 2.39 6.07 -9.41
N TRP A 45 3.65 6.41 -9.16
CA TRP A 45 4.57 6.87 -10.20
C TRP A 45 4.90 5.76 -11.20
N VAL A 46 5.12 4.52 -10.73
CA VAL A 46 5.31 3.35 -11.60
C VAL A 46 4.09 3.11 -12.49
N GLY A 47 2.88 3.16 -11.91
CA GLY A 47 1.64 3.02 -12.66
C GLY A 47 1.46 4.07 -13.77
N ALA A 48 1.88 5.31 -13.50
CA ALA A 48 1.81 6.41 -14.46
C ALA A 48 2.69 6.20 -15.71
N VAL A 49 3.78 5.42 -15.60
CA VAL A 49 4.67 5.08 -16.73
C VAL A 49 3.89 4.47 -17.90
N ASN A 50 2.84 3.71 -17.61
CA ASN A 50 2.06 3.01 -18.64
C ASN A 50 1.26 3.96 -19.54
N VAL A 51 0.93 5.16 -19.05
CA VAL A 51 0.11 6.16 -19.75
C VAL A 51 0.93 6.92 -20.81
N PHE A 52 2.24 7.00 -20.65
CA PHE A 52 3.10 7.72 -21.60
C PHE A 52 3.28 6.95 -22.92
N PRO A 53 3.37 7.65 -24.06
CA PRO A 53 3.57 7.06 -25.38
C PRO A 53 5.03 6.62 -25.59
N LEU A 54 5.48 5.65 -24.79
CA LEU A 54 6.85 5.13 -24.77
C LEU A 54 6.92 3.70 -25.32
N THR A 55 8.09 3.31 -25.80
CA THR A 55 8.36 1.93 -26.23
C THR A 55 8.36 0.96 -25.04
N SER A 56 8.13 -0.34 -25.28
CA SER A 56 8.13 -1.36 -24.23
C SER A 56 9.44 -1.41 -23.44
N ILE A 57 10.58 -1.19 -24.11
CA ILE A 57 11.90 -1.15 -23.46
C ILE A 57 11.99 0.06 -22.53
N GLN A 58 11.59 1.25 -22.99
CA GLN A 58 11.59 2.47 -22.17
C GLN A 58 10.67 2.31 -20.96
N LYS A 59 9.48 1.73 -21.14
CA LYS A 59 8.56 1.45 -20.01
C LYS A 59 9.18 0.53 -18.98
N ASN A 60 9.84 -0.55 -19.40
CA ASN A 60 10.49 -1.49 -18.47
C ASN A 60 11.65 -0.84 -17.70
N ILE A 61 12.47 -0.03 -18.38
CA ILE A 61 13.54 0.73 -17.71
C ILE A 61 12.94 1.70 -16.68
N LEU A 62 11.91 2.46 -17.05
CA LEU A 62 11.27 3.40 -16.12
C LEU A 62 10.59 2.70 -14.95
N LYS A 63 9.93 1.56 -15.16
CA LYS A 63 9.34 0.76 -14.07
C LYS A 63 10.37 0.29 -13.04
N PHE A 64 11.62 0.11 -13.46
CA PHE A 64 12.72 -0.21 -12.57
C PHE A 64 13.32 1.05 -11.90
N VAL A 65 13.54 2.13 -12.67
CA VAL A 65 14.25 3.34 -12.21
C VAL A 65 13.38 4.25 -11.34
N VAL A 66 12.12 4.47 -11.74
CA VAL A 66 11.19 5.40 -11.08
C VAL A 66 10.98 5.11 -9.58
N PRO A 67 10.84 3.85 -9.12
CA PRO A 67 10.79 3.53 -7.70
C PRO A 67 11.98 4.04 -6.90
N PHE A 68 13.19 3.89 -7.44
CA PHE A 68 14.42 4.35 -6.76
C PHE A 68 14.55 5.87 -6.80
N VAL A 69 14.09 6.52 -7.87
CA VAL A 69 14.02 7.99 -7.94
C VAL A 69 13.07 8.51 -6.86
N ALA A 70 11.86 7.95 -6.77
CA ALA A 70 10.88 8.32 -5.75
C ALA A 70 11.41 8.07 -4.32
N PHE A 71 12.05 6.94 -4.08
CA PHE A 71 12.73 6.66 -2.81
C PHE A 71 13.83 7.67 -2.50
N GLY A 72 14.67 8.01 -3.48
CA GLY A 72 15.71 9.03 -3.36
C GLY A 72 15.16 10.41 -3.05
N VAL A 73 14.02 10.80 -3.64
CA VAL A 73 13.33 12.06 -3.32
C VAL A 73 12.86 12.09 -1.86
N VAL A 74 12.24 11.01 -1.39
CA VAL A 74 11.75 10.92 0.00
C VAL A 74 12.91 10.94 0.99
N MET A 75 13.95 10.15 0.75
CA MET A 75 15.16 10.11 1.58
C MET A 75 15.89 11.46 1.57
N GLY A 76 16.04 12.07 0.41
CA GLY A 76 16.67 13.38 0.24
C GLY A 76 15.92 14.49 0.96
N ALA A 77 14.60 14.56 0.79
CA ALA A 77 13.76 15.54 1.50
C ALA A 77 13.85 15.35 3.03
N THR A 78 13.83 14.11 3.51
CA THR A 78 13.93 13.79 4.93
C THR A 78 15.30 14.16 5.51
N TYR A 79 16.38 13.89 4.77
CA TYR A 79 17.73 14.25 5.16
C TYR A 79 17.97 15.76 5.17
N LEU A 80 17.48 16.47 4.15
CA LEU A 80 17.56 17.94 4.07
C LEU A 80 16.76 18.64 5.19
N ALA A 81 15.70 17.99 5.68
CA ALA A 81 14.95 18.44 6.84
C ALA A 81 15.65 18.15 8.19
N GLY A 82 16.84 17.54 8.18
CA GLY A 82 17.68 17.32 9.36
C GLY A 82 17.40 16.03 10.14
N TYR A 83 16.61 15.10 9.59
CA TYR A 83 16.29 13.84 10.25
C TYR A 83 17.30 12.72 9.95
N ASP A 84 17.47 11.79 10.89
CA ASP A 84 18.24 10.57 10.66
C ASP A 84 17.49 9.58 9.76
N ILE A 85 18.14 9.16 8.69
CA ILE A 85 17.63 8.24 7.67
C ILE A 85 18.30 6.87 7.73
N SER A 86 19.18 6.62 8.70
CA SER A 86 19.98 5.40 8.79
C SER A 86 19.13 4.14 8.88
N ALA A 87 18.04 4.22 9.66
CA ALA A 87 17.07 3.12 9.80
C ALA A 87 16.26 2.84 8.53
N LEU A 88 16.28 3.72 7.52
CA LEU A 88 15.54 3.54 6.26
C LEU A 88 16.42 3.08 5.10
N LYS A 89 17.74 3.02 5.29
CA LYS A 89 18.69 2.67 4.21
C LYS A 89 18.40 1.33 3.58
N TRP A 90 17.99 0.32 4.35
CA TRP A 90 17.69 -1.03 3.84
C TRP A 90 16.30 -1.18 3.20
N TYR A 91 15.49 -0.13 3.23
CA TYR A 91 14.14 -0.16 2.66
C TYR A 91 14.12 -0.37 1.14
N PHE A 92 15.25 -0.14 0.45
CA PHE A 92 15.39 -0.47 -0.98
C PHE A 92 15.12 -1.95 -1.28
N LEU A 93 15.32 -2.86 -0.32
CA LEU A 93 15.00 -4.29 -0.47
C LEU A 93 13.48 -4.50 -0.66
N CYS A 94 12.66 -3.79 0.12
CA CYS A 94 11.20 -3.81 -0.04
C CYS A 94 10.79 -3.28 -1.42
N ILE A 95 11.50 -2.27 -1.92
CA ILE A 95 11.29 -1.70 -3.26
C ILE A 95 11.64 -2.72 -4.35
N LEU A 96 12.71 -3.50 -4.20
CA LEU A 96 13.06 -4.56 -5.14
C LEU A 96 11.98 -5.65 -5.22
N VAL A 97 11.47 -6.09 -4.06
CA VAL A 97 10.34 -7.03 -4.00
C VAL A 97 9.12 -6.44 -4.71
N GLN A 98 8.85 -5.15 -4.49
CA GLN A 98 7.76 -4.45 -5.13
C GLN A 98 7.91 -4.38 -6.66
N ILE A 99 9.11 -4.09 -7.15
CA ILE A 99 9.42 -4.06 -8.59
C ILE A 99 9.17 -5.45 -9.19
N ALA A 100 9.67 -6.51 -8.56
CA ALA A 100 9.45 -7.88 -9.01
C ALA A 100 7.96 -8.21 -9.09
N ALA A 101 7.18 -7.87 -8.05
CA ALA A 101 5.73 -8.04 -8.05
C ALA A 101 5.06 -7.29 -9.21
N PHE A 102 5.52 -6.07 -9.51
CA PHE A 102 4.97 -5.29 -10.62
C PHE A 102 5.22 -5.97 -11.97
N PHE A 103 6.44 -6.44 -12.25
CA PHE A 103 6.75 -7.17 -13.48
C PHE A 103 5.96 -8.48 -13.63
N LEU A 104 5.70 -9.18 -12.54
CA LEU A 104 4.87 -10.39 -12.55
C LEU A 104 3.43 -10.09 -12.99
N THR A 105 2.89 -8.94 -12.61
CA THR A 105 1.48 -8.61 -12.83
C THR A 105 1.14 -8.21 -14.27
N LYS A 106 2.14 -7.88 -15.09
CA LYS A 106 1.98 -7.45 -16.49
C LYS A 106 0.95 -6.34 -16.69
N ASP A 107 0.81 -5.44 -15.72
CA ASP A 107 -0.12 -4.29 -15.72
C ASP A 107 -1.62 -4.64 -15.76
N LYS A 108 -1.96 -5.90 -15.51
CA LYS A 108 -3.34 -6.40 -15.55
C LYS A 108 -4.07 -5.99 -14.27
N PRO A 109 -5.14 -5.17 -14.29
CA PRO A 109 -5.68 -4.56 -13.05
C PRO A 109 -6.13 -5.56 -11.98
N ALA A 110 -6.87 -6.60 -12.36
CA ALA A 110 -7.32 -7.63 -11.43
C ALA A 110 -6.14 -8.41 -10.83
N TYR A 111 -5.17 -8.78 -11.67
CA TYR A 111 -4.02 -9.55 -11.21
C TYR A 111 -3.07 -8.72 -10.35
N THR A 112 -2.85 -7.46 -10.72
CA THR A 112 -2.11 -6.47 -9.92
C THR A 112 -2.74 -6.32 -8.54
N LEU A 113 -4.05 -6.13 -8.47
CA LEU A 113 -4.76 -6.00 -7.20
C LEU A 113 -4.65 -7.27 -6.34
N SER A 114 -4.75 -8.46 -6.92
CA SER A 114 -4.56 -9.73 -6.20
C SER A 114 -3.14 -9.86 -5.64
N ILE A 115 -2.11 -9.66 -6.47
CA ILE A 115 -0.70 -9.85 -6.05
C ILE A 115 -0.30 -8.83 -4.98
N PHE A 116 -0.64 -7.56 -5.17
CA PHE A 116 -0.34 -6.54 -4.17
C PHE A 116 -1.18 -6.72 -2.90
N GLY A 117 -2.42 -7.21 -3.03
CA GLY A 117 -3.26 -7.57 -1.89
C GLY A 117 -2.64 -8.68 -1.05
N LEU A 118 -2.12 -9.72 -1.70
CA LEU A 118 -1.39 -10.81 -1.05
C LEU A 118 -0.09 -10.31 -0.43
N MET A 119 0.65 -9.45 -1.12
CA MET A 119 1.87 -8.85 -0.59
C MET A 119 1.58 -8.06 0.70
N GLY A 120 0.54 -7.21 0.71
CA GLY A 120 0.10 -6.49 1.90
C GLY A 120 -0.36 -7.42 3.02
N LEU A 121 -1.09 -8.49 2.71
CA LEU A 121 -1.50 -9.49 3.68
C LEU A 121 -0.30 -10.21 4.32
N ILE A 122 0.67 -10.64 3.50
CA ILE A 122 1.91 -11.28 3.96
C ILE A 122 2.71 -10.30 4.82
N SER A 123 2.82 -9.03 4.40
CA SER A 123 3.47 -7.99 5.18
C SER A 123 2.83 -7.78 6.55
N ILE A 124 1.49 -7.77 6.64
CA ILE A 124 0.80 -7.73 7.94
C ILE A 124 1.12 -8.97 8.77
N ILE A 125 1.06 -10.17 8.19
CA ILE A 125 1.39 -11.40 8.92
C ILE A 125 2.82 -11.36 9.46
N ILE A 126 3.79 -10.88 8.68
CA ILE A 126 5.17 -10.69 9.13
C ILE A 126 5.21 -9.69 10.28
N ALA A 127 4.56 -8.53 10.15
CA ALA A 127 4.52 -7.52 11.20
C ALA A 127 3.91 -8.04 12.52
N LEU A 128 2.91 -8.90 12.45
CA LEU A 128 2.26 -9.52 13.60
C LEU A 128 3.12 -10.58 14.32
N ASN A 129 4.05 -11.21 13.59
CA ASN A 129 4.83 -12.35 14.10
C ASN A 129 6.33 -12.03 14.29
N THR A 130 6.75 -10.79 14.05
CA THR A 130 8.15 -10.37 14.16
C THR A 130 8.29 -9.11 15.01
N THR A 131 9.51 -8.76 15.38
CA THR A 131 9.84 -7.57 16.17
C THR A 131 10.96 -6.76 15.52
N GLY A 132 11.27 -5.59 16.09
CA GLY A 132 12.30 -4.69 15.61
C GLY A 132 12.03 -4.13 14.21
N LEU A 133 13.12 -3.79 13.51
CA LEU A 133 13.04 -3.17 12.18
C LEU A 133 12.38 -4.04 11.12
N VAL A 134 12.36 -5.38 11.30
CA VAL A 134 11.69 -6.29 10.37
C VAL A 134 10.18 -6.04 10.37
N ALA A 135 9.56 -5.92 11.55
CA ALA A 135 8.14 -5.61 11.69
C ALA A 135 7.82 -4.20 11.16
N VAL A 136 8.70 -3.24 11.46
CA VAL A 136 8.59 -1.86 10.94
C VAL A 136 8.61 -1.86 9.40
N TYR A 137 9.57 -2.52 8.77
CA TYR A 137 9.66 -2.60 7.32
C TYR A 137 8.47 -3.33 6.71
N ALA A 138 7.93 -4.34 7.39
CA ALA A 138 6.73 -5.03 6.94
C ALA A 138 5.51 -4.08 6.94
N LEU A 139 5.32 -3.25 7.97
CA LEU A 139 4.27 -2.22 7.96
C LEU A 139 4.52 -1.14 6.89
N LEU A 140 5.76 -0.68 6.72
CA LEU A 140 6.10 0.26 5.65
C LEU A 140 5.83 -0.35 4.26
N ALA A 141 6.12 -1.63 4.05
CA ALA A 141 5.85 -2.35 2.81
C ALA A 141 4.36 -2.46 2.49
N CYS A 142 3.47 -2.39 3.49
CA CYS A 142 2.04 -2.26 3.25
C CYS A 142 1.70 -0.95 2.51
N GLY A 143 2.47 0.12 2.71
CA GLY A 143 2.37 1.36 1.92
C GLY A 143 2.73 1.12 0.45
N LEU A 144 3.78 0.34 0.16
CA LEU A 144 4.11 -0.06 -1.21
C LEU A 144 2.98 -0.90 -1.81
N ALA A 145 2.43 -1.84 -1.06
CA ALA A 145 1.28 -2.65 -1.49
C ALA A 145 0.08 -1.77 -1.88
N CYS A 146 -0.25 -0.78 -1.05
CA CYS A 146 -1.38 0.12 -1.29
C CYS A 146 -1.19 1.09 -2.46
N SER A 147 0.04 1.33 -2.92
CA SER A 147 0.34 2.38 -3.92
C SER A 147 -0.45 2.25 -5.23
N ILE A 148 -0.54 1.05 -5.83
CA ILE A 148 -1.16 0.81 -7.14
C ILE A 148 -2.63 0.34 -7.05
N MET A 149 -3.10 0.00 -5.84
CA MET A 149 -4.40 -0.64 -5.67
C MET A 149 -5.56 0.28 -6.06
N TRP A 150 -5.48 1.58 -5.74
CA TRP A 150 -6.57 2.51 -6.05
C TRP A 150 -6.86 2.60 -7.56
N PRO A 151 -5.88 2.87 -8.44
CA PRO A 151 -6.10 2.82 -9.90
C PRO A 151 -6.68 1.48 -10.40
N CYS A 152 -6.24 0.35 -9.83
CA CYS A 152 -6.77 -0.97 -10.20
C CYS A 152 -8.23 -1.15 -9.77
N ILE A 153 -8.56 -0.81 -8.52
CA ILE A 153 -9.92 -0.87 -7.99
C ILE A 153 -10.83 0.06 -8.81
N PHE A 154 -10.37 1.28 -9.09
CA PHE A 154 -11.12 2.24 -9.87
C PHE A 154 -11.44 1.70 -11.25
N SER A 155 -10.42 1.21 -11.98
CA SER A 155 -10.59 0.60 -13.30
C SER A 155 -11.57 -0.58 -13.29
N LEU A 156 -11.48 -1.47 -12.29
CA LEU A 156 -12.36 -2.64 -12.18
C LEU A 156 -13.79 -2.27 -11.80
N ALA A 157 -13.98 -1.27 -10.93
CA ALA A 157 -15.29 -0.88 -10.43
C ALA A 157 -16.15 -0.16 -11.47
N ILE A 158 -15.53 0.62 -12.36
CA ILE A 158 -16.25 1.36 -13.40
C ILE A 158 -16.43 0.57 -14.71
N ALA A 159 -15.71 -0.55 -14.84
CA ALA A 159 -15.77 -1.40 -16.00
C ALA A 159 -17.20 -1.93 -16.24
N GLY A 160 -17.70 -1.78 -17.47
CA GLY A 160 -19.02 -2.28 -17.87
C GLY A 160 -20.21 -1.43 -17.43
N LEU A 161 -20.01 -0.30 -16.74
CA LEU A 161 -21.12 0.56 -16.28
C LEU A 161 -21.76 1.40 -17.40
N GLY A 162 -21.08 1.60 -18.53
CA GLY A 162 -21.59 2.37 -19.67
C GLY A 162 -22.06 3.77 -19.24
N LYS A 163 -23.33 4.08 -19.47
CA LYS A 163 -23.94 5.38 -19.09
C LYS A 163 -23.91 5.69 -17.59
N TYR A 164 -23.70 4.69 -16.73
CA TYR A 164 -23.64 4.84 -15.28
C TYR A 164 -22.22 5.03 -14.72
N THR A 165 -21.21 5.15 -15.59
CA THR A 165 -19.80 5.29 -15.20
C THR A 165 -19.60 6.45 -14.22
N THR A 166 -20.15 7.62 -14.53
CA THR A 166 -20.03 8.82 -13.68
C THR A 166 -20.63 8.60 -12.28
N GLN A 167 -21.81 7.99 -12.19
CA GLN A 167 -22.47 7.69 -10.93
C GLN A 167 -21.69 6.65 -10.13
N GLY A 168 -21.20 5.59 -10.79
CA GLY A 168 -20.36 4.56 -10.17
C GLY A 168 -19.06 5.14 -9.61
N SER A 169 -18.38 6.01 -10.37
CA SER A 169 -17.20 6.74 -9.90
C SER A 169 -17.50 7.61 -8.68
N ALA A 170 -18.64 8.30 -8.66
CA ALA A 170 -19.04 9.12 -7.51
C ALA A 170 -19.23 8.27 -6.24
N PHE A 171 -19.93 7.12 -6.33
CA PHE A 171 -20.05 6.19 -5.22
C PHE A 171 -18.68 5.69 -4.74
N LEU A 172 -17.79 5.35 -5.66
CA LEU A 172 -16.47 4.87 -5.30
C LEU A 172 -15.63 5.92 -4.55
N VAL A 173 -15.70 7.19 -4.96
CA VAL A 173 -14.99 8.29 -4.27
C VAL A 173 -15.58 8.54 -2.87
N MET A 174 -16.90 8.43 -2.69
CA MET A 174 -17.52 8.54 -1.36
C MET A 174 -17.02 7.47 -0.36
N MET A 175 -16.56 6.32 -0.86
CA MET A 175 -16.00 5.26 -0.02
C MET A 175 -14.65 5.59 0.63
N ILE A 176 -14.11 6.81 0.44
CA ILE A 176 -13.08 7.39 1.32
C ILE A 176 -13.53 7.36 2.80
N LEU A 177 -14.84 7.27 3.06
CA LEU A 177 -15.43 6.95 4.36
C LEU A 177 -14.73 5.80 5.10
N GLY A 178 -14.22 4.79 4.40
CA GLY A 178 -13.44 3.71 5.03
C GLY A 178 -12.24 4.22 5.83
N GLY A 179 -11.58 5.29 5.36
CA GLY A 179 -10.49 5.96 6.07
C GLY A 179 -10.93 6.70 7.34
N ALA A 180 -12.22 7.01 7.49
CA ALA A 180 -12.76 7.59 8.72
C ALA A 180 -13.22 6.51 9.70
N ILE A 181 -13.65 5.34 9.21
CA ILE A 181 -14.22 4.27 10.03
C ILE A 181 -13.16 3.30 10.55
N ILE A 182 -12.23 2.86 9.72
CA ILE A 182 -11.29 1.79 10.08
C ILE A 182 -10.24 2.24 11.11
N PRO A 183 -9.62 3.44 11.03
CA PRO A 183 -8.60 3.83 12.00
C PRO A 183 -9.11 3.90 13.45
N PRO A 184 -10.30 4.49 13.76
CA PRO A 184 -10.84 4.45 15.12
C PRO A 184 -11.14 3.05 15.64
N ILE A 185 -11.58 2.14 14.77
CA ILE A 185 -11.80 0.73 15.14
C ILE A 185 -10.46 0.07 15.50
N GLN A 186 -9.42 0.32 14.70
CA GLN A 186 -8.08 -0.18 15.00
C GLN A 186 -7.50 0.43 16.28
N GLY A 187 -7.64 1.73 16.48
CA GLY A 187 -7.19 2.40 17.71
C GLY A 187 -7.86 1.82 18.95
N LYS A 188 -9.20 1.68 18.94
CA LYS A 188 -9.93 1.04 20.04
C LYS A 188 -9.50 -0.41 20.29
N LEU A 189 -9.14 -1.14 19.24
CA LEU A 189 -8.64 -2.50 19.37
C LEU A 189 -7.23 -2.52 19.97
N ALA A 190 -6.39 -1.53 19.63
CA ALA A 190 -5.05 -1.36 20.19
C ALA A 190 -5.07 -1.00 21.69
N ASP A 191 -6.09 -0.27 22.14
CA ASP A 191 -6.26 0.13 23.56
C ASP A 191 -6.64 -1.06 24.47
N ILE A 192 -7.04 -2.20 23.90
CA ILE A 192 -7.30 -3.41 24.70
C ILE A 192 -5.96 -4.04 25.08
N GLU A 193 -5.63 -4.06 26.38
CA GLU A 193 -4.34 -4.56 26.89
C GLU A 193 -3.99 -5.98 26.41
N SER A 194 -4.98 -6.86 26.27
CA SER A 194 -4.75 -8.25 25.80
C SER A 194 -4.44 -8.34 24.31
N VAL A 195 -4.68 -7.28 23.54
CA VAL A 195 -4.43 -7.22 22.09
C VAL A 195 -3.18 -6.39 21.83
N GLY A 196 -3.15 -5.15 22.31
CA GLY A 196 -2.06 -4.21 22.07
C GLY A 196 -1.95 -3.72 20.61
N ILE A 197 -1.08 -2.73 20.40
CA ILE A 197 -0.94 -2.05 19.11
C ILE A 197 -0.50 -2.99 17.98
N GLN A 198 0.41 -3.92 18.24
CA GLN A 198 0.88 -4.87 17.22
C GLN A 198 -0.27 -5.73 16.71
N ASN A 199 -1.02 -6.39 17.58
CA ASN A 199 -2.11 -7.27 17.14
C ASN A 199 -3.30 -6.51 16.55
N SER A 200 -3.46 -5.21 16.85
CA SER A 200 -4.49 -4.38 16.23
C SER A 200 -4.40 -4.34 14.68
N PHE A 201 -3.19 -4.52 14.12
CA PHE A 201 -2.96 -4.57 12.67
C PHE A 201 -3.61 -5.77 11.98
N VAL A 202 -4.20 -6.72 12.72
CA VAL A 202 -5.06 -7.78 12.17
C VAL A 202 -6.20 -7.20 11.32
N ILE A 203 -6.70 -6.01 11.67
CA ILE A 203 -7.71 -5.29 10.88
C ILE A 203 -7.17 -4.97 9.48
N GLY A 204 -5.91 -4.56 9.38
CA GLY A 204 -5.23 -4.35 8.10
C GLY A 204 -5.14 -5.65 7.28
N GLY A 205 -4.82 -6.76 7.95
CA GLY A 205 -4.81 -8.10 7.34
C GLY A 205 -6.18 -8.48 6.76
N LEU A 206 -7.26 -8.30 7.54
CA LEU A 206 -8.63 -8.56 7.09
C LEU A 206 -9.00 -7.68 5.89
N CYS A 207 -8.59 -6.41 5.89
CA CYS A 207 -8.81 -5.51 4.77
C CYS A 207 -8.07 -5.96 3.50
N PHE A 208 -6.80 -6.38 3.61
CA PHE A 208 -6.05 -6.92 2.47
C PHE A 208 -6.64 -8.22 1.96
N ALA A 209 -7.06 -9.13 2.84
CA ALA A 209 -7.76 -10.36 2.47
C ALA A 209 -9.05 -10.06 1.69
N TYR A 210 -9.82 -9.07 2.14
CA TYR A 210 -11.00 -8.60 1.41
C TYR A 210 -10.65 -8.01 0.03
N LEU A 211 -9.54 -7.27 -0.11
CA LEU A 211 -9.10 -6.75 -1.41
C LEU A 211 -8.69 -7.85 -2.38
N VAL A 212 -8.02 -8.90 -1.89
CA VAL A 212 -7.70 -10.10 -2.69
C VAL A 212 -8.98 -10.80 -3.15
N TYR A 213 -9.95 -10.96 -2.25
CA TYR A 213 -11.27 -11.50 -2.58
C TYR A 213 -11.98 -10.64 -3.63
N TYR A 214 -12.00 -9.32 -3.46
CA TYR A 214 -12.61 -8.39 -4.40
C TYR A 214 -11.98 -8.48 -5.79
N ALA A 215 -10.65 -8.56 -5.89
CA ALA A 215 -9.95 -8.72 -7.16
C ALA A 215 -10.42 -9.98 -7.92
N TRP A 216 -10.55 -11.10 -7.22
CA TRP A 216 -11.07 -12.35 -7.76
C TRP A 216 -12.54 -12.24 -8.17
N PHE A 217 -13.38 -11.66 -7.30
CA PHE A 217 -14.81 -11.50 -7.54
C PHE A 217 -15.08 -10.58 -8.74
N ALA A 218 -14.42 -9.43 -8.80
CA ALA A 218 -14.54 -8.46 -9.88
C ALA A 218 -14.14 -9.09 -11.22
N LYS A 219 -13.00 -9.79 -11.27
CA LYS A 219 -12.57 -10.53 -12.47
C LYS A 219 -13.64 -11.51 -12.94
N ARG A 220 -14.19 -12.32 -12.03
CA ARG A 220 -15.22 -13.31 -12.37
C ARG A 220 -16.51 -12.65 -12.88
N SER A 221 -16.90 -11.53 -12.27
CA SER A 221 -18.10 -10.77 -12.68
C SER A 221 -17.93 -10.17 -14.09
N LEU A 222 -16.78 -9.55 -14.36
CA LEU A 222 -16.49 -8.92 -15.65
C LEU A 222 -16.37 -9.96 -16.77
N ASN A 223 -15.74 -11.10 -16.51
CA ASN A 223 -15.66 -12.20 -17.47
C ASN A 223 -17.05 -12.74 -17.85
N LYS A 224 -17.99 -12.82 -16.90
CA LYS A 224 -19.39 -13.22 -17.19
C LYS A 224 -20.12 -12.22 -18.10
N GLN A 225 -19.68 -10.96 -18.11
CA GLN A 225 -20.22 -9.90 -18.97
C GLN A 225 -19.52 -9.84 -20.34
N GLY A 226 -18.59 -10.76 -20.63
CA GLY A 226 -17.80 -10.76 -21.86
C GLY A 226 -16.69 -9.70 -21.90
N LEU A 227 -16.44 -9.00 -20.79
CA LEU A 227 -15.37 -8.02 -20.65
C LEU A 227 -14.12 -8.73 -20.16
N ASN A 228 -13.23 -9.10 -21.09
CA ASN A 228 -11.94 -9.70 -20.75
C ASN A 228 -10.99 -8.63 -20.20
N PHE A 229 -10.95 -8.50 -18.88
CA PHE A 229 -9.86 -7.86 -18.14
C PHE A 229 -8.75 -8.89 -17.93
N GLU A 230 -8.19 -9.37 -19.05
CA GLU A 230 -7.00 -10.20 -19.01
C GLU A 230 -5.77 -9.39 -18.77
#